data_AF-A0A971VSB0-F1
#
_entry.id   AF-A0A971VSB0-F1
#
_cell.length_a   1.000
_cell.length_b   1.000
_cell.length_c   1.000
_cell.angle_alpha   90.00
_cell.angle_beta   90.00
_cell.angle_gamma   90.00
#
_symmetry.space_group_name_H-M   'P 1'
#
loop_
_entity.id
_entity.type
_entity.pdbx_description
1 polymer ?
#
loop_
_entity_poly.entity_id
_entity_poly.type
_entity_poly.pdbx_seq_one_letter_code
_entity_poly.pdbx_strand_id
1 'polypeptide(L)'
;MKKKTAAMLSAAAFAAGSALTLKLQQELKKDENKRVLYDKGNKTFYGALKGIASVLPEPPMVHLVDYVSENFYKGHDEFIDKPKKGAKWRLGFACDSIIPDDISTGEYYMGGYLSIPANRVEGVLDGLMFRCIAVDDGNGRGTVVFGVIDSIGLSAGDIREIRKRLSDFAKEHNIISINISASHCHSGIDTQGLWGNLKEIFPTNYKAVKNREFHKLKSGKNPKHMEMIFNIAVDSIKRAVESMEPGTLYSATVPGRGYARDKRPPNVVVDEITTFKFVPDDKDKRPTRLVLMAAHPTSFPDKNKMVSGDYPYHICNKLHKLGENAVFFQGPQASIASNKSAFTASDSKEDDPPYKKMGEGVAEYLYNLPEDEYEEVKPILNIRHREVVLPVTNYLYHILGKLMIVTTIMVKTSGRKDDLAVITEIGYAEVGDKIKFALIPGELMPEILLGGFYSHEEAYTRTDWAMPSLKDIAGEKLIGIGLCNDAIGYIVPDNDYGSIFAPYHYEESVSVGEKTASTIVTEFMKMVEEVRG
;
A
#
# COMPACT_ATOMS: atom_id res chain seq x y z
N MET A 1 -24.98 -30.98 -17.47
CA MET A 1 -24.91 -29.51 -17.62
C MET A 1 -24.42 -28.75 -16.36
N LYS A 2 -23.55 -29.32 -15.50
CA LYS A 2 -23.11 -28.69 -14.22
C LYS A 2 -21.59 -28.80 -13.93
N LYS A 3 -20.72 -28.74 -14.94
CA LYS A 3 -19.25 -28.90 -14.76
C LYS A 3 -18.36 -27.83 -15.45
N LYS A 4 -18.93 -26.75 -16.01
CA LYS A 4 -18.16 -25.72 -16.77
C LYS A 4 -18.05 -24.34 -16.09
N THR A 5 -18.63 -24.15 -14.90
CA THR A 5 -18.78 -22.81 -14.28
C THR A 5 -17.60 -22.35 -13.40
N ALA A 6 -16.72 -23.24 -12.94
CA ALA A 6 -15.72 -22.92 -11.92
C ALA A 6 -14.37 -22.41 -12.46
N ALA A 7 -14.00 -22.76 -13.70
CA ALA A 7 -12.72 -22.34 -14.31
C ALA A 7 -12.75 -20.93 -14.93
N MET A 8 -13.93 -20.28 -14.93
CA MET A 8 -14.18 -18.98 -15.55
C MET A 8 -14.06 -17.79 -14.58
N LEU A 9 -13.84 -17.97 -13.29
CA LEU A 9 -14.18 -16.89 -12.34
C LEU A 9 -13.12 -15.79 -12.17
N SER A 10 -11.86 -16.05 -12.50
CA SER A 10 -10.81 -15.02 -12.64
C SER A 10 -10.43 -14.79 -14.10
N ALA A 11 -10.33 -15.89 -14.85
CA ALA A 11 -10.09 -15.87 -16.29
C ALA A 11 -11.21 -15.21 -17.08
N ALA A 12 -12.49 -15.46 -16.77
CA ALA A 12 -13.61 -14.83 -17.44
C ALA A 12 -14.03 -13.52 -16.76
N ALA A 13 -13.48 -13.16 -15.60
CA ALA A 13 -13.55 -11.77 -15.18
C ALA A 13 -12.70 -10.90 -16.13
N PHE A 14 -11.45 -11.33 -16.38
CA PHE A 14 -10.55 -10.71 -17.35
C PHE A 14 -10.91 -10.98 -18.83
N ALA A 15 -11.45 -12.15 -19.16
CA ALA A 15 -11.74 -12.58 -20.54
C ALA A 15 -13.19 -12.35 -20.99
N ALA A 16 -14.18 -12.28 -20.08
CA ALA A 16 -15.46 -11.65 -20.42
C ALA A 16 -15.24 -10.14 -20.52
N GLY A 17 -14.33 -9.58 -19.71
CA GLY A 17 -13.61 -8.33 -19.98
C GLY A 17 -13.29 -8.18 -21.46
N SER A 18 -12.35 -8.97 -21.97
CA SER A 18 -11.85 -8.85 -23.36
C SER A 18 -12.87 -9.22 -24.46
N ALA A 19 -13.72 -10.23 -24.29
CA ALA A 19 -14.73 -10.61 -25.29
C ALA A 19 -15.91 -9.61 -25.37
N LEU A 20 -16.32 -9.05 -24.22
CA LEU A 20 -17.31 -7.97 -24.17
C LEU A 20 -16.67 -6.67 -24.69
N THR A 21 -15.40 -6.39 -24.36
CA THR A 21 -14.63 -5.25 -24.91
C THR A 21 -14.51 -5.33 -26.44
N LEU A 22 -14.20 -6.51 -27.01
CA LEU A 22 -14.13 -6.72 -28.46
C LEU A 22 -15.47 -6.48 -29.16
N LYS A 23 -16.58 -6.89 -28.53
CA LYS A 23 -17.93 -6.67 -29.07
C LYS A 23 -18.40 -5.23 -28.91
N LEU A 24 -18.06 -4.58 -27.80
CA LEU A 24 -18.34 -3.16 -27.56
C LEU A 24 -17.56 -2.24 -28.52
N GLN A 25 -16.29 -2.57 -28.78
CA GLN A 25 -15.43 -1.81 -29.69
C GLN A 25 -15.98 -1.74 -31.12
N GLN A 26 -16.77 -2.74 -31.54
CA GLN A 26 -17.38 -2.79 -32.88
C GLN A 26 -18.63 -1.90 -33.04
N GLU A 27 -19.23 -1.40 -31.95
CA GLU A 27 -20.53 -0.68 -31.98
C GLU A 27 -20.43 0.84 -31.69
N LEU A 28 -19.23 1.43 -31.71
CA LEU A 28 -19.02 2.78 -31.16
C LEU A 28 -19.45 3.93 -32.11
N LYS A 29 -20.38 4.78 -31.63
CA LYS A 29 -20.70 6.16 -32.14
C LYS A 29 -20.43 7.19 -31.01
N LYS A 30 -21.01 8.41 -31.05
CA LYS A 30 -20.84 9.53 -30.07
C LYS A 30 -20.66 9.09 -28.59
N ASP A 31 -19.90 9.84 -27.80
CA ASP A 31 -19.43 9.43 -26.46
C ASP A 31 -20.53 9.04 -25.45
N GLU A 32 -21.70 9.68 -25.46
CA GLU A 32 -22.83 9.27 -24.60
C GLU A 32 -23.28 7.83 -24.86
N ASN A 33 -23.31 7.40 -26.13
CA ASN A 33 -23.67 6.03 -26.49
C ASN A 33 -22.58 5.03 -26.05
N LYS A 34 -21.30 5.43 -26.02
CA LYS A 34 -20.20 4.59 -25.53
C LYS A 34 -20.32 4.37 -24.02
N ARG A 35 -20.58 5.42 -23.25
CA ARG A 35 -20.76 5.33 -21.79
C ARG A 35 -21.91 4.38 -21.43
N VAL A 36 -23.07 4.54 -22.06
CA VAL A 36 -24.22 3.64 -21.85
C VAL A 36 -23.84 2.18 -22.10
N LEU A 37 -23.02 1.93 -23.13
CA LEU A 37 -22.56 0.59 -23.46
C LEU A 37 -21.57 0.06 -22.40
N TYR A 38 -20.62 0.87 -21.96
CA TYR A 38 -19.69 0.54 -20.87
C TYR A 38 -20.43 0.26 -19.55
N ASP A 39 -21.41 1.08 -19.19
CA ASP A 39 -22.23 0.92 -17.97
C ASP A 39 -23.07 -0.36 -18.04
N LYS A 40 -23.64 -0.66 -19.20
CA LYS A 40 -24.36 -1.93 -19.43
C LYS A 40 -23.42 -3.13 -19.27
N GLY A 41 -22.19 -3.03 -19.79
CA GLY A 41 -21.16 -4.05 -19.62
C GLY A 41 -20.80 -4.24 -18.14
N ASN A 42 -20.54 -3.13 -17.44
CA ASN A 42 -20.23 -3.10 -16.01
C ASN A 42 -21.32 -3.76 -15.18
N LYS A 43 -22.58 -3.35 -15.39
CA LYS A 43 -23.74 -3.88 -14.68
C LYS A 43 -23.93 -5.37 -14.92
N THR A 44 -23.69 -5.84 -16.15
CA THR A 44 -23.76 -7.26 -16.49
C THR A 44 -22.67 -8.06 -15.77
N PHE A 45 -21.45 -7.55 -15.79
CA PHE A 45 -20.29 -8.15 -15.13
C PHE A 45 -20.45 -8.24 -13.61
N TYR A 46 -20.71 -7.11 -12.95
CA TYR A 46 -20.91 -7.07 -11.50
C TYR A 46 -22.20 -7.76 -11.07
N GLY A 47 -23.22 -7.82 -11.93
CA GLY A 47 -24.41 -8.65 -11.71
C GLY A 47 -24.08 -10.14 -11.64
N ALA A 48 -23.16 -10.61 -12.48
CA ALA A 48 -22.66 -11.99 -12.42
C ALA A 48 -21.84 -12.25 -11.14
N LEU A 49 -20.95 -11.33 -10.77
CA LEU A 49 -20.18 -11.42 -9.52
C LEU A 49 -21.11 -11.43 -8.29
N LYS A 50 -22.15 -10.59 -8.27
CA LYS A 50 -23.19 -10.60 -7.25
C LYS A 50 -23.90 -11.95 -7.17
N GLY A 51 -24.29 -12.50 -8.32
CA GLY A 51 -24.91 -13.83 -8.39
C GLY A 51 -24.03 -14.90 -7.76
N ILE A 52 -22.71 -14.87 -8.02
CA ILE A 52 -21.74 -15.80 -7.43
C ILE A 52 -21.61 -15.55 -5.93
N ALA A 53 -21.38 -14.31 -5.50
CA ALA A 53 -21.25 -13.93 -4.10
C ALA A 53 -22.46 -14.34 -3.24
N SER A 54 -23.67 -14.29 -3.81
CA SER A 54 -24.91 -14.62 -3.10
C SER A 54 -25.05 -16.10 -2.73
N VAL A 55 -24.38 -17.00 -3.47
CA VAL A 55 -24.44 -18.46 -3.28
C VAL A 55 -23.20 -19.03 -2.58
N LEU A 56 -22.20 -18.20 -2.30
CA LEU A 56 -21.04 -18.60 -1.52
C LEU A 56 -21.43 -18.86 -0.05
N PRO A 57 -20.79 -19.86 0.60
CA PRO A 57 -20.92 -20.01 2.04
C PRO A 57 -20.32 -18.78 2.75
N GLU A 58 -20.83 -18.46 3.92
CA GLU A 58 -20.32 -17.36 4.73
C GLU A 58 -19.37 -17.91 5.80
N PRO A 59 -18.13 -17.39 5.89
CA PRO A 59 -17.25 -17.68 7.02
C PRO A 59 -17.81 -17.03 8.30
N PRO A 60 -17.28 -17.38 9.48
CA PRO A 60 -17.62 -16.69 10.72
C PRO A 60 -17.16 -15.23 10.64
N MET A 61 -18.06 -14.36 10.16
CA MET A 61 -17.86 -12.91 10.11
C MET A 61 -18.58 -12.27 11.29
N VAL A 62 -17.87 -11.40 11.98
CA VAL A 62 -18.39 -10.62 13.12
C VAL A 62 -19.32 -9.53 12.59
N HIS A 63 -20.39 -9.23 13.32
CA HIS A 63 -21.23 -8.06 13.03
C HIS A 63 -20.52 -6.79 13.52
N LEU A 64 -20.65 -5.68 12.78
CA LEU A 64 -19.97 -4.43 13.11
C LEU A 64 -20.28 -3.95 14.55
N VAL A 65 -21.50 -4.17 15.04
CA VAL A 65 -21.90 -3.83 16.42
C VAL A 65 -21.20 -4.67 17.49
N ASP A 66 -20.72 -5.85 17.11
CA ASP A 66 -20.00 -6.79 17.99
C ASP A 66 -18.48 -6.77 17.70
N TYR A 67 -18.01 -5.92 16.78
CA TYR A 67 -16.61 -5.83 16.41
C TYR A 67 -15.82 -5.17 17.54
N VAL A 68 -14.78 -5.88 18.00
CA VAL A 68 -13.83 -5.36 18.98
C VAL A 68 -12.51 -5.11 18.26
N SER A 69 -12.03 -3.86 18.32
CA SER A 69 -10.73 -3.49 17.81
C SER A 69 -9.64 -4.02 18.74
N GLU A 70 -8.76 -4.88 18.20
CA GLU A 70 -7.62 -5.44 18.92
C GLU A 70 -6.32 -5.07 18.20
N ASN A 71 -5.25 -4.86 18.96
CA ASN A 71 -3.92 -4.51 18.41
C ASN A 71 -3.96 -3.28 17.49
N PHE A 72 -4.83 -2.32 17.84
CA PHE A 72 -4.90 -0.99 17.28
C PHE A 72 -4.09 -0.01 18.11
N TYR A 73 -3.26 0.77 17.43
CA TYR A 73 -2.38 1.76 18.04
C TYR A 73 -2.86 3.13 17.63
N LYS A 74 -3.57 3.81 18.53
CA LYS A 74 -4.18 5.12 18.27
C LYS A 74 -3.14 6.24 18.11
N GLY A 75 -1.89 6.04 18.55
CA GLY A 75 -0.87 7.08 18.58
C GLY A 75 -0.98 8.00 19.80
N HIS A 76 -0.42 9.20 19.70
CA HIS A 76 -0.35 10.20 20.75
C HIS A 76 -1.73 10.74 21.13
N ASP A 77 -2.00 10.86 22.42
CA ASP A 77 -3.24 11.49 22.90
C ASP A 77 -3.29 13.01 22.72
N GLU A 78 -2.13 13.66 22.83
CA GLU A 78 -2.00 15.12 22.68
C GLU A 78 -0.85 15.46 21.74
N PHE A 79 -1.09 16.46 20.89
CA PHE A 79 -0.10 16.99 19.96
C PHE A 79 0.64 18.17 20.60
N ILE A 80 1.94 18.26 20.36
CA ILE A 80 2.76 19.38 20.85
C ILE A 80 3.29 20.23 19.70
N ASP A 81 3.47 21.52 19.95
CA ASP A 81 4.07 22.47 19.00
C ASP A 81 5.50 22.86 19.35
N LYS A 82 5.95 22.50 20.55
CA LYS A 82 7.27 22.84 21.07
C LYS A 82 7.88 21.64 21.78
N PRO A 83 9.14 21.30 21.48
CA PRO A 83 9.84 20.29 22.26
C PRO A 83 10.07 20.76 23.70
N LYS A 84 10.15 19.81 24.62
CA LYS A 84 10.67 20.03 25.97
C LYS A 84 12.14 20.47 25.87
N LYS A 85 12.60 21.21 26.87
CA LYS A 85 14.00 21.65 26.94
C LYS A 85 14.93 20.44 26.92
N GLY A 86 15.84 20.38 25.95
CA GLY A 86 16.79 19.28 25.79
C GLY A 86 16.24 18.03 25.11
N ALA A 87 14.99 18.05 24.61
CA ALA A 87 14.48 16.96 23.78
C ALA A 87 15.36 16.79 22.53
N LYS A 88 15.55 15.54 22.12
CA LYS A 88 16.42 15.17 21.00
C LYS A 88 15.88 13.92 20.34
N TRP A 89 15.98 13.88 19.01
CA TRP A 89 15.62 12.70 18.24
C TRP A 89 16.46 11.50 18.67
N ARG A 90 15.80 10.36 18.81
CA ARG A 90 16.44 9.05 18.90
C ARG A 90 15.91 8.19 17.77
N LEU A 91 16.81 7.52 17.05
CA LEU A 91 16.43 6.65 15.95
C LEU A 91 17.29 5.39 15.96
N GLY A 92 16.63 4.25 15.80
CA GLY A 92 17.26 2.97 15.58
C GLY A 92 16.73 2.35 14.29
N PHE A 93 17.47 1.38 13.75
CA PHE A 93 17.23 0.83 12.41
C PHE A 93 17.49 -0.68 12.39
N ALA A 94 16.67 -1.40 11.64
CA ALA A 94 16.90 -2.80 11.30
C ALA A 94 16.49 -3.10 9.86
N CYS A 95 17.15 -4.09 9.26
CA CYS A 95 16.91 -4.56 7.90
C CYS A 95 17.20 -6.06 7.84
N ASP A 96 16.27 -6.82 7.27
CA ASP A 96 16.41 -8.28 7.09
C ASP A 96 15.80 -8.71 5.76
N SER A 97 16.37 -9.77 5.17
CA SER A 97 15.82 -10.40 3.96
C SER A 97 14.54 -11.15 4.30
N ILE A 98 13.51 -10.99 3.46
CA ILE A 98 12.26 -11.77 3.54
C ILE A 98 12.20 -12.88 2.47
N ILE A 99 13.31 -13.17 1.80
CA ILE A 99 13.38 -14.26 0.82
C ILE A 99 13.53 -15.59 1.57
N PRO A 100 12.64 -16.58 1.36
CA PRO A 100 12.74 -17.87 2.01
C PRO A 100 13.91 -18.70 1.46
N ASP A 101 14.59 -19.46 2.32
CA ASP A 101 15.75 -20.28 1.95
C ASP A 101 15.42 -21.33 0.88
N ASP A 102 14.18 -21.82 0.87
CA ASP A 102 13.70 -22.83 -0.08
C ASP A 102 13.08 -22.22 -1.35
N ILE A 103 13.28 -20.92 -1.64
CA ILE A 103 12.64 -20.21 -2.77
C ILE A 103 12.75 -20.93 -4.13
N SER A 104 13.83 -21.68 -4.36
CA SER A 104 14.07 -22.44 -5.60
C SER A 104 13.27 -23.74 -5.70
N THR A 105 12.72 -24.24 -4.59
CA THR A 105 12.01 -25.54 -4.52
C THR A 105 10.60 -25.42 -3.95
N GLY A 106 10.32 -24.36 -3.19
CA GLY A 106 9.03 -24.10 -2.58
C GLY A 106 7.95 -23.70 -3.59
N GLU A 107 6.70 -23.76 -3.13
CA GLU A 107 5.56 -23.27 -3.92
C GLU A 107 5.27 -21.82 -3.54
N TYR A 108 5.83 -20.92 -4.34
CA TYR A 108 5.65 -19.47 -4.22
C TYR A 108 5.06 -18.91 -5.52
N TYR A 109 4.21 -17.90 -5.40
CA TYR A 109 3.60 -17.20 -6.52
C TYR A 109 4.06 -15.75 -6.56
N MET A 110 4.18 -15.18 -7.76
CA MET A 110 4.48 -13.75 -7.94
C MET A 110 3.24 -12.92 -7.59
N GLY A 111 3.40 -11.86 -6.79
CA GLY A 111 2.34 -10.91 -6.47
C GLY A 111 2.27 -9.74 -7.46
N GLY A 112 1.08 -9.17 -7.66
CA GLY A 112 0.85 -7.97 -8.48
C GLY A 112 0.04 -8.21 -9.76
N TYR A 113 0.47 -9.15 -10.62
CA TYR A 113 -0.18 -9.40 -11.91
C TYR A 113 -0.97 -10.70 -11.98
N LEU A 114 -2.27 -10.62 -12.28
CA LEU A 114 -3.07 -11.82 -12.50
C LEU A 114 -2.63 -12.54 -13.78
N SER A 115 -2.20 -13.80 -13.64
CA SER A 115 -1.76 -14.66 -14.75
C SER A 115 -2.46 -16.02 -14.70
N ILE A 116 -2.75 -16.59 -15.87
CA ILE A 116 -3.36 -17.92 -16.01
C ILE A 116 -2.60 -18.73 -17.06
N PRO A 117 -1.84 -19.79 -16.66
CA PRO A 117 -1.66 -20.27 -15.29
C PRO A 117 -0.95 -19.26 -14.39
N ALA A 118 -1.15 -19.39 -13.07
CA ALA A 118 -0.50 -18.53 -12.08
C ALA A 118 1.04 -18.54 -12.24
N ASN A 119 1.67 -17.39 -12.06
CA ASN A 119 3.13 -17.27 -12.16
C ASN A 119 3.77 -17.82 -10.88
N ARG A 120 4.37 -18.99 -10.99
CA ARG A 120 5.22 -19.54 -9.93
C ARG A 120 6.58 -18.88 -9.97
N VAL A 121 7.14 -18.58 -8.80
CA VAL A 121 8.51 -18.10 -8.66
C VAL A 121 9.47 -19.16 -9.21
N GLU A 122 10.43 -18.74 -10.03
CA GLU A 122 11.46 -19.60 -10.63
C GLU A 122 12.88 -19.19 -10.20
N GLY A 123 13.06 -18.00 -9.64
CA GLY A 123 14.36 -17.56 -9.16
C GLY A 123 14.33 -16.14 -8.58
N VAL A 124 15.51 -15.61 -8.27
CA VAL A 124 15.73 -14.32 -7.62
C VAL A 124 16.74 -13.51 -8.43
N LEU A 125 16.45 -12.25 -8.69
CA LEU A 125 17.39 -11.30 -9.31
C LEU A 125 18.10 -10.46 -8.26
N ASP A 126 17.35 -10.00 -7.26
CA ASP A 126 17.82 -9.13 -6.19
C ASP A 126 16.94 -9.29 -4.93
N GLY A 127 17.23 -8.51 -3.88
CA GLY A 127 16.66 -8.74 -2.55
C GLY A 127 15.21 -8.27 -2.41
N LEU A 128 14.47 -8.97 -1.55
CA LEU A 128 13.28 -8.45 -0.89
C LEU A 128 13.62 -8.30 0.59
N MET A 129 13.45 -7.10 1.15
CA MET A 129 13.78 -6.83 2.54
C MET A 129 12.56 -6.32 3.32
N PHE A 130 12.58 -6.55 4.63
CA PHE A 130 11.84 -5.74 5.59
C PHE A 130 12.82 -4.75 6.22
N ARG A 131 12.52 -3.45 6.11
CA ARG A 131 13.35 -2.36 6.66
C ARG A 131 12.51 -1.55 7.62
N CYS A 132 13.00 -1.28 8.83
CA CYS A 132 12.25 -0.49 9.78
C CYS A 132 13.14 0.45 10.59
N ILE A 133 12.50 1.53 11.03
CA ILE A 133 13.03 2.48 12.00
C ILE A 133 12.13 2.51 13.23
N ALA A 134 12.74 2.73 14.39
CA ALA A 134 12.04 3.17 15.59
C ALA A 134 12.49 4.60 15.89
N VAL A 135 11.55 5.48 16.21
CA VAL A 135 11.79 6.91 16.40
C VAL A 135 11.14 7.38 17.69
N ASP A 136 11.89 8.12 18.49
CA ASP A 136 11.40 8.85 19.66
C ASP A 136 11.88 10.30 19.54
N ASP A 137 11.01 11.26 19.83
CA ASP A 137 11.32 12.69 19.74
C ASP A 137 11.98 13.25 21.02
N GLY A 138 12.24 12.42 22.02
CA GLY A 138 12.87 12.79 23.28
C GLY A 138 11.96 13.58 24.21
N ASN A 139 10.65 13.69 23.92
CA ASN A 139 9.69 14.37 24.80
C ASN A 139 9.07 13.43 25.85
N GLY A 140 9.41 12.14 25.82
CA GLY A 140 8.89 11.13 26.75
C GLY A 140 7.41 10.80 26.50
N ARG A 141 6.97 10.86 25.24
CA ARG A 141 5.58 10.59 24.83
C ARG A 141 5.40 9.27 24.08
N GLY A 142 6.49 8.52 23.88
CA GLY A 142 6.48 7.16 23.33
C GLY A 142 7.24 7.04 22.02
N THR A 143 7.55 5.79 21.69
CA THR A 143 8.27 5.42 20.47
C THR A 143 7.28 5.09 19.35
N VAL A 144 7.61 5.50 18.13
CA VAL A 144 6.86 5.19 16.92
C VAL A 144 7.72 4.38 15.97
N VAL A 145 7.18 3.29 15.43
CA VAL A 145 7.84 2.44 14.46
C VAL A 145 7.29 2.71 13.06
N PHE A 146 8.19 2.79 12.07
CA PHE A 146 7.85 2.77 10.66
C PHE A 146 8.65 1.66 9.96
N GLY A 147 7.94 0.68 9.40
CA GLY A 147 8.49 -0.42 8.63
C GLY A 147 8.03 -0.40 7.18
N VAL A 148 8.85 -0.91 6.28
CA VAL A 148 8.52 -1.13 4.87
C VAL A 148 8.93 -2.53 4.46
N ILE A 149 7.97 -3.27 3.91
CA ILE A 149 8.20 -4.59 3.32
C ILE A 149 8.33 -4.47 1.78
N ASP A 150 9.34 -5.10 1.20
CA ASP A 150 9.44 -5.24 -0.26
C ASP A 150 8.45 -6.30 -0.76
N SER A 151 7.20 -5.89 -0.97
CA SER A 151 6.11 -6.72 -1.48
C SER A 151 5.02 -5.86 -2.12
N ILE A 152 3.99 -6.51 -2.68
CA ILE A 152 2.81 -5.83 -3.22
C ILE A 152 1.99 -5.10 -2.14
N GLY A 153 2.00 -5.58 -0.89
CA GLY A 153 1.19 -5.06 0.21
C GLY A 153 0.89 -6.11 1.29
N LEU A 154 0.52 -5.66 2.48
CA LEU A 154 0.00 -6.52 3.57
C LEU A 154 -1.43 -6.10 3.89
N SER A 155 -2.28 -7.07 4.22
CA SER A 155 -3.64 -6.77 4.65
C SER A 155 -3.68 -6.35 6.12
N ALA A 156 -4.71 -5.62 6.55
CA ALA A 156 -4.89 -5.23 7.95
C ALA A 156 -4.79 -6.41 8.93
N GLY A 157 -5.30 -7.59 8.57
CA GLY A 157 -5.18 -8.79 9.43
C GLY A 157 -3.73 -9.24 9.62
N ASP A 158 -2.90 -9.17 8.58
CA ASP A 158 -1.46 -9.48 8.66
C ASP A 158 -0.74 -8.45 9.56
N ILE A 159 -1.11 -7.17 9.44
CA ILE A 159 -0.57 -6.09 10.28
C ILE A 159 -0.98 -6.26 11.75
N ARG A 160 -2.25 -6.61 12.02
CA ARG A 160 -2.75 -6.90 13.38
C ARG A 160 -2.03 -8.09 13.99
N GLU A 161 -1.69 -9.12 13.21
CA GLU A 161 -0.92 -10.27 13.70
C GLU A 161 0.50 -9.88 14.14
N ILE A 162 1.22 -9.07 13.36
CA ILE A 162 2.54 -8.55 13.75
C ILE A 162 2.42 -7.73 15.04
N ARG A 163 1.45 -6.82 15.10
CA ARG A 163 1.20 -5.95 16.27
C ARG A 163 0.81 -6.75 17.52
N LYS A 164 0.08 -7.85 17.36
CA LYS A 164 -0.28 -8.77 18.44
C LYS A 164 0.96 -9.44 19.04
N ARG A 165 1.86 -9.95 18.20
CA ARG A 165 3.13 -10.58 18.64
C ARG A 165 4.07 -9.60 19.36
N LEU A 166 3.95 -8.31 19.04
CA LEU A 166 4.71 -7.24 19.69
C LEU A 166 4.02 -6.65 20.93
N SER A 167 2.81 -7.06 21.29
CA SER A 167 1.98 -6.33 22.28
C SER A 167 2.64 -6.16 23.66
N ASP A 168 3.32 -7.18 24.19
CA ASP A 168 4.00 -7.07 25.48
C ASP A 168 5.29 -6.24 25.38
N PHE A 169 6.08 -6.44 24.33
CA PHE A 169 7.27 -5.63 24.05
C PHE A 169 6.91 -4.15 23.85
N ALA A 170 5.80 -3.87 23.16
CA ALA A 170 5.30 -2.52 22.94
C ALA A 170 4.94 -1.83 24.26
N LYS A 171 4.32 -2.54 25.21
CA LYS A 171 4.04 -1.99 26.54
C LYS A 171 5.33 -1.71 27.31
N GLU A 172 6.28 -2.65 27.29
CA GLU A 172 7.57 -2.52 27.99
C GLU A 172 8.41 -1.34 27.47
N HIS A 173 8.42 -1.13 26.16
CA HIS A 173 9.21 -0.09 25.49
C HIS A 173 8.43 1.19 25.18
N ASN A 174 7.21 1.34 25.71
CA ASN A 174 6.33 2.48 25.46
C ASN A 174 6.16 2.80 23.95
N ILE A 175 5.97 1.76 23.14
CA ILE A 175 5.68 1.89 21.70
C ILE A 175 4.20 2.22 21.54
N ILE A 176 3.93 3.42 21.03
CA ILE A 176 2.57 3.96 20.91
C ILE A 176 1.99 3.86 19.49
N SER A 177 2.82 3.53 18.50
CA SER A 177 2.39 3.32 17.11
C SER A 177 3.37 2.44 16.35
N ILE A 178 2.85 1.49 15.57
CA ILE A 178 3.63 0.58 14.71
C ILE A 178 3.05 0.65 13.31
N ASN A 179 3.74 1.32 12.40
CA ASN A 179 3.28 1.56 11.03
C ASN A 179 4.05 0.69 10.05
N ILE A 180 3.36 -0.10 9.23
CA ILE A 180 4.00 -0.98 8.25
C ILE A 180 3.43 -0.68 6.88
N SER A 181 4.27 -0.21 5.98
CA SER A 181 3.97 0.04 4.57
C SER A 181 4.60 -1.00 3.66
N ALA A 182 4.28 -0.96 2.36
CA ALA A 182 4.95 -1.78 1.37
C ALA A 182 5.59 -0.92 0.27
N SER A 183 6.69 -1.40 -0.32
CA SER A 183 7.30 -0.75 -1.49
C SER A 183 6.42 -0.87 -2.74
N HIS A 184 5.46 -1.81 -2.72
CA HIS A 184 4.54 -2.14 -3.79
C HIS A 184 5.15 -2.90 -4.98
N CYS A 185 6.33 -3.52 -4.87
CA CYS A 185 6.94 -4.20 -6.01
C CYS A 185 6.03 -5.31 -6.59
N HIS A 186 5.77 -5.25 -7.92
CA HIS A 186 5.00 -6.27 -8.67
C HIS A 186 5.84 -7.48 -9.06
N SER A 187 7.01 -7.62 -8.43
CA SER A 187 7.96 -8.74 -8.59
C SER A 187 8.31 -9.39 -7.25
N GLY A 188 7.52 -9.14 -6.21
CA GLY A 188 7.63 -9.83 -4.92
C GLY A 188 6.88 -11.17 -4.89
N ILE A 189 7.08 -11.93 -3.82
CA ILE A 189 6.25 -13.11 -3.50
C ILE A 189 4.86 -12.62 -3.05
N ASP A 190 3.80 -13.36 -3.40
CA ASP A 190 2.42 -13.02 -3.05
C ASP A 190 2.19 -13.03 -1.53
N THR A 191 1.96 -11.83 -0.97
CA THR A 191 1.65 -11.57 0.43
C THR A 191 0.16 -11.27 0.68
N GLN A 192 -0.67 -11.14 -0.35
CA GLN A 192 -2.12 -10.86 -0.20
C GLN A 192 -2.99 -12.08 -0.46
N GLY A 193 -2.54 -13.00 -1.31
CA GLY A 193 -3.19 -14.27 -1.60
C GLY A 193 -3.92 -14.38 -2.93
N LEU A 194 -3.90 -13.31 -3.74
CA LEU A 194 -4.72 -13.19 -4.95
C LEU A 194 -4.14 -13.92 -6.16
N TRP A 195 -2.85 -14.24 -6.16
CA TRP A 195 -2.11 -14.64 -7.37
C TRP A 195 -1.73 -16.12 -7.43
N GLY A 196 -2.27 -16.92 -6.52
CA GLY A 196 -2.14 -18.39 -6.54
C GLY A 196 -2.99 -19.08 -7.61
N ASN A 197 -3.01 -20.42 -7.58
CA ASN A 197 -3.81 -21.23 -8.50
C ASN A 197 -5.33 -21.12 -8.19
N LEU A 198 -6.00 -20.12 -8.77
CA LEU A 198 -7.42 -19.83 -8.53
C LEU A 198 -8.36 -20.98 -8.94
N LYS A 199 -7.99 -21.83 -9.91
CA LYS A 199 -8.77 -23.01 -10.29
C LYS A 199 -8.84 -24.05 -9.16
N GLU A 200 -7.83 -24.06 -8.30
CA GLU A 200 -7.75 -24.94 -7.14
C GLU A 200 -8.25 -24.26 -5.87
N ILE A 201 -7.86 -23.00 -5.64
CA ILE A 201 -8.27 -22.20 -4.47
C ILE A 201 -9.79 -22.11 -4.38
N PHE A 202 -10.46 -21.72 -5.47
CA PHE A 202 -11.90 -21.44 -5.44
C PHE A 202 -12.75 -22.65 -4.98
N PRO A 203 -12.68 -23.83 -5.63
CA PRO A 203 -13.48 -24.99 -5.19
C PRO A 203 -13.03 -25.55 -3.84
N THR A 204 -11.75 -25.42 -3.47
CA THR A 204 -11.23 -25.87 -2.17
C THR A 204 -11.78 -25.01 -1.05
N ASN A 205 -11.65 -23.69 -1.16
CA ASN A 205 -12.11 -22.76 -0.15
C ASN A 205 -13.63 -22.76 -0.03
N TYR A 206 -14.36 -22.89 -1.14
CA TYR A 206 -15.82 -23.07 -1.09
C TYR A 206 -16.21 -24.25 -0.17
N LYS A 207 -15.56 -25.41 -0.34
CA LYS A 207 -15.84 -26.58 0.50
C LYS A 207 -15.38 -26.38 1.94
N ALA A 208 -14.19 -25.82 2.13
CA ALA A 208 -13.62 -25.57 3.45
C ALA A 208 -14.50 -24.62 4.27
N VAL A 209 -14.92 -23.49 3.72
CA VAL A 209 -15.81 -22.52 4.40
C VAL A 209 -17.17 -23.16 4.67
N LYS A 210 -17.76 -23.85 3.69
CA LYS A 210 -19.05 -24.54 3.86
C LYS A 210 -19.03 -25.58 4.99
N ASN A 211 -17.92 -26.31 5.12
CA ASN A 211 -17.76 -27.37 6.11
C ASN A 211 -17.08 -26.91 7.41
N ARG A 212 -16.72 -25.62 7.53
CA ARG A 212 -15.91 -25.05 8.63
C ARG A 212 -14.55 -25.72 8.84
N GLU A 213 -13.92 -26.16 7.75
CA GLU A 213 -12.60 -26.81 7.74
C GLU A 213 -11.49 -25.80 7.37
N PHE A 214 -11.35 -24.71 8.15
CA PHE A 214 -10.48 -23.59 7.78
C PHE A 214 -8.99 -23.94 7.62
N HIS A 215 -8.53 -25.02 8.26
CA HIS A 215 -7.17 -25.56 8.07
C HIS A 215 -6.90 -26.06 6.64
N LYS A 216 -7.93 -26.23 5.79
CA LYS A 216 -7.80 -26.64 4.39
C LYS A 216 -7.85 -25.49 3.40
N LEU A 217 -7.99 -24.25 3.87
CA LEU A 217 -8.01 -23.07 3.00
C LEU A 217 -6.70 -23.00 2.21
N LYS A 218 -6.82 -22.59 0.94
CA LYS A 218 -5.69 -22.29 0.06
C LYS A 218 -5.70 -20.81 -0.29
N SER A 219 -4.50 -20.29 -0.53
CA SER A 219 -4.25 -18.91 -0.90
C SER A 219 -3.05 -18.87 -1.85
N GLY A 220 -2.85 -17.77 -2.57
CA GLY A 220 -1.57 -17.50 -3.22
C GLY A 220 -0.43 -17.26 -2.22
N LYS A 221 -0.77 -16.88 -0.98
CA LYS A 221 0.18 -16.83 0.12
C LYS A 221 0.68 -18.23 0.46
N ASN A 222 1.99 -18.36 0.60
CA ASN A 222 2.58 -19.53 1.23
C ASN A 222 2.57 -19.35 2.76
N PRO A 223 1.91 -20.23 3.55
CA PRO A 223 1.80 -20.05 5.00
C PRO A 223 3.14 -20.03 5.74
N LYS A 224 4.14 -20.79 5.28
CA LYS A 224 5.47 -20.80 5.90
C LYS A 224 6.21 -19.49 5.66
N HIS A 225 6.06 -18.92 4.47
CA HIS A 225 6.66 -17.63 4.14
C HIS A 225 5.99 -16.47 4.88
N MET A 226 4.66 -16.48 5.02
CA MET A 226 3.98 -15.48 5.85
C MET A 226 4.41 -15.56 7.32
N GLU A 227 4.54 -16.77 7.87
CA GLU A 227 5.05 -16.97 9.23
C GLU A 227 6.50 -16.47 9.38
N MET A 228 7.35 -16.73 8.39
CA MET A 228 8.71 -16.17 8.32
C MET A 228 8.68 -14.64 8.29
N ILE A 229 7.84 -14.02 7.45
CA ILE A 229 7.68 -12.56 7.39
C ILE A 229 7.26 -11.99 8.74
N PHE A 230 6.30 -12.62 9.43
CA PHE A 230 5.84 -12.15 10.75
C PHE A 230 6.96 -12.19 11.78
N ASN A 231 7.73 -13.27 11.82
CA ASN A 231 8.85 -13.39 12.77
C ASN A 231 9.96 -12.39 12.45
N ILE A 232 10.32 -12.23 11.17
CA ILE A 232 11.26 -11.20 10.74
C ILE A 232 10.77 -9.81 11.16
N ALA A 233 9.54 -9.44 10.84
CA ALA A 233 9.03 -8.12 11.18
C ALA A 233 9.06 -7.86 12.69
N VAL A 234 8.67 -8.84 13.51
CA VAL A 234 8.74 -8.76 14.98
C VAL A 234 10.18 -8.56 15.45
N ASP A 235 11.11 -9.39 14.99
CA ASP A 235 12.50 -9.35 15.44
C ASP A 235 13.23 -8.09 14.95
N SER A 236 13.03 -7.67 13.70
CA SER A 236 13.59 -6.42 13.18
C SER A 236 13.08 -5.22 13.97
N ILE A 237 11.79 -5.16 14.29
CA ILE A 237 11.21 -4.04 15.06
C ILE A 237 11.83 -3.98 16.46
N LYS A 238 11.97 -5.12 17.15
CA LYS A 238 12.65 -5.17 18.46
C LYS A 238 14.07 -4.63 18.36
N ARG A 239 14.86 -5.10 17.38
CA ARG A 239 16.24 -4.62 17.17
C ARG A 239 16.30 -3.13 16.82
N ALA A 240 15.36 -2.61 16.04
CA ALA A 240 15.29 -1.17 15.74
C ALA A 240 15.01 -0.35 17.01
N VAL A 241 14.10 -0.80 17.88
CA VAL A 241 13.81 -0.13 19.16
C VAL A 241 15.00 -0.19 20.12
N GLU A 242 15.64 -1.35 20.24
CA GLU A 242 16.78 -1.55 21.15
C GLU A 242 18.06 -0.83 20.69
N SER A 243 18.18 -0.50 19.40
CA SER A 243 19.34 0.18 18.83
C SER A 243 19.19 1.71 18.70
N MET A 244 18.17 2.32 19.31
CA MET A 244 17.93 3.75 19.19
C MET A 244 19.06 4.61 19.79
N GLU A 245 19.74 5.34 18.91
CA GLU A 245 20.80 6.30 19.25
C GLU A 245 20.29 7.74 19.20
N PRO A 246 20.78 8.67 20.04
CA PRO A 246 20.47 10.08 19.91
C PRO A 246 21.14 10.69 18.68
N GLY A 247 20.51 11.70 18.08
CA GLY A 247 21.07 12.39 16.91
C GLY A 247 20.23 13.56 16.44
N THR A 248 20.55 14.05 15.25
CA THR A 248 19.84 15.17 14.60
C THR A 248 19.16 14.67 13.34
N LEU A 249 17.90 15.08 13.14
CA LEU A 249 17.12 14.77 11.95
C LEU A 249 17.10 15.98 11.03
N TYR A 250 17.35 15.74 9.74
CA TYR A 250 17.29 16.74 8.70
C TYR A 250 16.29 16.31 7.62
N SER A 251 15.74 17.26 6.88
CA SER A 251 14.84 17.00 5.75
C SER A 251 15.15 17.89 4.56
N ALA A 252 14.96 17.36 3.36
CA ALA A 252 15.00 18.10 2.10
C ALA A 252 13.87 17.62 1.19
N THR A 253 13.36 18.51 0.33
CA THR A 253 12.44 18.15 -0.75
C THR A 253 13.02 18.68 -2.06
N VAL A 254 13.25 17.78 -3.00
CA VAL A 254 14.03 18.07 -4.20
C VAL A 254 13.25 17.71 -5.47
N PRO A 255 13.57 18.32 -6.61
CA PRO A 255 12.92 17.99 -7.88
C PRO A 255 13.12 16.52 -8.27
N GLY A 256 12.05 15.88 -8.70
CA GLY A 256 12.03 14.50 -9.14
C GLY A 256 12.57 14.26 -10.56
N ARG A 257 12.86 15.32 -11.33
CA ARG A 257 13.38 15.23 -12.71
C ARG A 257 12.48 14.41 -13.65
N GLY A 258 11.17 14.44 -13.45
CA GLY A 258 10.20 13.75 -14.29
C GLY A 258 10.24 12.22 -14.15
N TYR A 259 10.52 11.70 -12.95
CA TYR A 259 10.49 10.27 -12.65
C TYR A 259 9.08 9.68 -12.67
N ALA A 260 8.06 10.52 -12.49
CA ALA A 260 6.66 10.13 -12.41
C ALA A 260 5.92 10.56 -13.68
N ARG A 261 5.06 9.68 -14.20
CA ARG A 261 4.10 10.02 -15.24
C ARG A 261 2.75 9.39 -14.93
N ASP A 262 1.74 10.23 -14.81
CA ASP A 262 0.37 9.76 -14.68
C ASP A 262 -0.08 9.08 -15.99
N LYS A 263 -0.66 7.88 -15.89
CA LYS A 263 -1.26 7.12 -17.01
C LYS A 263 -2.77 7.28 -17.06
N ARG A 264 -3.38 8.00 -16.11
CA ARG A 264 -4.81 8.29 -16.03
C ARG A 264 -5.01 9.81 -15.92
N PRO A 265 -5.63 10.47 -16.92
CA PRO A 265 -5.95 11.87 -16.76
C PRO A 265 -6.88 12.08 -15.53
N PRO A 266 -6.82 13.23 -14.82
CA PRO A 266 -6.37 14.56 -15.25
C PRO A 266 -4.84 14.81 -15.27
N ASN A 267 -4.01 13.79 -15.01
CA ASN A 267 -2.54 13.86 -15.04
C ASN A 267 -1.96 14.65 -13.86
N VAL A 268 -2.25 14.19 -12.66
CA VAL A 268 -1.76 14.78 -11.42
C VAL A 268 -0.60 13.93 -10.91
N VAL A 269 0.55 14.55 -10.62
CA VAL A 269 1.75 13.84 -10.18
C VAL A 269 2.39 14.52 -8.98
N VAL A 270 2.90 13.72 -8.05
CA VAL A 270 3.88 14.18 -7.07
C VAL A 270 5.25 14.05 -7.72
N ASP A 271 5.76 15.13 -8.32
CA ASP A 271 7.08 15.14 -9.01
C ASP A 271 8.23 15.64 -8.11
N GLU A 272 8.02 15.60 -6.79
CA GLU A 272 9.07 15.88 -5.80
C GLU A 272 9.50 14.57 -5.12
N ILE A 273 10.75 14.54 -4.65
CA ILE A 273 11.27 13.50 -3.76
C ILE A 273 11.55 14.17 -2.42
N THR A 274 10.88 13.73 -1.36
CA THR A 274 11.22 14.15 0.01
C THR A 274 12.18 13.14 0.61
N THR A 275 13.23 13.62 1.25
CA THR A 275 14.17 12.78 1.98
C THR A 275 14.41 13.29 3.39
N PHE A 276 14.61 12.37 4.33
CA PHE A 276 15.10 12.67 5.66
C PHE A 276 16.48 12.04 5.86
N LYS A 277 17.35 12.72 6.59
CA LYS A 277 18.65 12.21 7.03
C LYS A 277 18.75 12.31 8.54
N PHE A 278 18.79 11.18 9.22
CA PHE A 278 19.15 11.13 10.63
C PHE A 278 20.65 10.92 10.76
N VAL A 279 21.32 11.80 11.50
CA VAL A 279 22.75 11.74 11.79
C VAL A 279 22.92 11.47 13.29
N PRO A 280 23.36 10.26 13.68
CA PRO A 280 23.66 9.94 15.08
C PRO A 280 24.75 10.85 15.66
N ASP A 281 24.72 11.08 16.97
CA ASP A 281 25.79 11.78 17.67
C ASP A 281 27.10 10.97 17.69
N ASP A 282 26.96 9.65 17.82
CA ASP A 282 28.05 8.71 17.74
C ASP A 282 28.50 8.56 16.28
N LYS A 283 29.71 9.05 15.98
CA LYS A 283 30.29 9.09 14.64
C LYS A 283 30.65 7.70 14.10
N ASP A 284 30.71 6.68 14.97
CA ASP A 284 30.91 5.29 14.56
C ASP A 284 29.59 4.65 14.08
N LYS A 285 28.44 5.31 14.32
CA LYS A 285 27.13 4.87 13.88
C LYS A 285 26.78 5.43 12.50
N ARG A 286 26.10 4.59 11.73
CA ARG A 286 25.71 4.91 10.36
C ARG A 286 24.52 5.89 10.33
N PRO A 287 24.57 6.96 9.51
CA PRO A 287 23.39 7.79 9.24
C PRO A 287 22.25 6.96 8.63
N THR A 288 21.01 7.41 8.83
CA THR A 288 19.82 6.74 8.28
C THR A 288 19.03 7.67 7.36
N ARG A 289 18.77 7.19 6.15
CA ARG A 289 18.07 7.88 5.06
C ARG A 289 16.63 7.39 4.94
N LEU A 290 15.67 8.31 4.89
CA LEU A 290 14.31 7.99 4.46
C LEU A 290 14.08 8.62 3.08
N VAL A 291 13.49 7.88 2.16
CA VAL A 291 13.19 8.33 0.79
C VAL A 291 11.71 8.18 0.54
N LEU A 292 11.01 9.27 0.21
CA LEU A 292 9.58 9.28 -0.10
C LEU A 292 9.41 9.67 -1.56
N MET A 293 8.86 8.76 -2.37
CA MET A 293 8.72 8.91 -3.82
C MET A 293 7.45 8.18 -4.29
N ALA A 294 6.78 8.69 -5.33
CA ALA A 294 5.48 8.20 -5.77
C ALA A 294 5.51 7.72 -7.23
N ALA A 295 5.77 6.44 -7.46
CA ALA A 295 5.63 5.81 -8.78
C ALA A 295 5.42 4.30 -8.66
N HIS A 296 4.69 3.64 -9.56
CA HIS A 296 4.57 2.17 -9.51
C HIS A 296 5.93 1.48 -9.76
N PRO A 297 6.38 0.58 -8.88
CA PRO A 297 7.48 -0.36 -9.15
C PRO A 297 7.00 -1.53 -10.02
N THR A 298 6.73 -1.21 -11.28
CA THR A 298 6.24 -2.13 -12.31
C THR A 298 7.25 -2.18 -13.45
N SER A 299 8.48 -2.57 -13.14
CA SER A 299 9.55 -2.67 -14.14
C SER A 299 9.53 -3.96 -14.95
N PHE A 300 8.79 -4.95 -14.48
CA PHE A 300 8.71 -6.28 -15.04
C PHE A 300 7.35 -6.52 -15.71
N PRO A 301 7.29 -7.34 -16.77
CA PRO A 301 6.03 -7.70 -17.41
C PRO A 301 5.20 -8.63 -16.53
N ASP A 302 3.90 -8.74 -16.85
CA ASP A 302 2.92 -9.60 -16.19
C ASP A 302 3.27 -11.10 -16.15
N LYS A 303 4.16 -11.57 -17.02
CA LYS A 303 4.66 -12.96 -17.07
C LYS A 303 5.99 -13.18 -16.35
N ASN A 304 6.51 -12.17 -15.65
CA ASN A 304 7.73 -12.32 -14.87
C ASN A 304 7.56 -13.42 -13.80
N LYS A 305 8.64 -14.15 -13.55
CA LYS A 305 8.74 -15.23 -12.55
C LYS A 305 9.99 -15.11 -11.69
N MET A 306 10.74 -14.03 -11.85
CA MET A 306 11.98 -13.77 -11.13
C MET A 306 11.71 -12.72 -10.06
N VAL A 307 12.02 -13.05 -8.82
CA VAL A 307 11.82 -12.16 -7.68
C VAL A 307 12.76 -10.96 -7.76
N SER A 308 12.20 -9.77 -7.55
CA SER A 308 12.95 -8.52 -7.45
C SER A 308 12.21 -7.50 -6.59
N GLY A 309 12.97 -6.73 -5.81
CA GLY A 309 12.49 -5.57 -5.07
C GLY A 309 12.32 -4.31 -5.93
N ASP A 310 12.57 -4.41 -7.24
CA ASP A 310 12.50 -3.33 -8.23
C ASP A 310 13.38 -2.11 -7.84
N TYR A 311 13.18 -0.95 -8.46
CA TYR A 311 13.97 0.24 -8.15
C TYR A 311 13.98 0.64 -6.66
N PRO A 312 12.92 0.41 -5.82
CA PRO A 312 12.98 0.72 -4.39
C PRO A 312 14.11 -0.02 -3.65
N TYR A 313 14.32 -1.30 -3.97
CA TYR A 313 15.42 -2.08 -3.41
C TYR A 313 16.76 -1.47 -3.83
N HIS A 314 16.91 -1.10 -5.10
CA HIS A 314 18.17 -0.54 -5.62
C HIS A 314 18.50 0.84 -5.03
N ILE A 315 17.50 1.68 -4.74
CA ILE A 315 17.68 2.93 -3.98
C ILE A 315 18.31 2.60 -2.62
N CYS A 316 17.65 1.73 -1.84
CA CYS A 316 18.10 1.42 -0.48
C CYS A 316 19.46 0.72 -0.46
N ASN A 317 19.68 -0.22 -1.38
CA ASN A 317 20.92 -1.00 -1.47
C ASN A 317 22.11 -0.12 -1.88
N LYS A 318 21.91 0.84 -2.80
CA LYS A 318 22.97 1.78 -3.19
C LYS A 318 23.33 2.72 -2.04
N LEU A 319 22.36 3.29 -1.34
CA LEU A 319 22.59 4.09 -0.13
C LEU A 319 23.34 3.28 0.94
N HIS A 320 22.98 1.99 1.12
CA HIS A 320 23.70 1.08 2.02
C HIS A 320 25.19 0.92 1.65
N LYS A 321 25.49 0.74 0.37
CA LYS A 321 26.89 0.66 -0.12
C LYS A 321 27.63 1.99 0.02
N LEU A 322 26.93 3.11 -0.06
CA LEU A 322 27.47 4.46 0.18
C LEU A 322 27.62 4.80 1.66
N GLY A 323 27.27 3.87 2.57
CA GLY A 323 27.49 4.05 4.01
C GLY A 323 26.31 4.68 4.75
N GLU A 324 25.08 4.55 4.25
CA GLU A 324 23.85 4.98 4.95
C GLU A 324 22.88 3.81 5.15
N ASN A 325 22.16 3.76 6.27
CA ASN A 325 20.95 2.95 6.33
C ASN A 325 19.87 3.60 5.47
N ALA A 326 18.91 2.83 4.95
CA ALA A 326 17.89 3.39 4.07
C ALA A 326 16.53 2.72 4.22
N VAL A 327 15.46 3.51 4.17
CA VAL A 327 14.08 3.07 4.05
C VAL A 327 13.39 3.86 2.95
N PHE A 328 12.70 3.18 2.05
CA PHE A 328 11.94 3.78 0.97
C PHE A 328 10.44 3.69 1.27
N PHE A 329 9.72 4.80 1.24
CA PHE A 329 8.27 4.86 1.40
C PHE A 329 7.61 5.22 0.09
N GLN A 330 6.57 4.45 -0.21
CA GLN A 330 5.75 4.64 -1.40
C GLN A 330 4.75 5.78 -1.19
N GLY A 331 4.81 6.82 -2.02
CA GLY A 331 3.79 7.89 -2.07
C GLY A 331 2.59 7.54 -2.95
N PRO A 332 1.63 8.46 -3.16
CA PRO A 332 0.40 8.21 -3.93
C PRO A 332 0.68 7.79 -5.37
N GLN A 333 0.60 6.48 -5.62
CA GLN A 333 1.07 5.90 -6.86
C GLN A 333 -0.03 5.36 -7.76
N ALA A 334 -1.30 5.31 -7.33
CA ALA A 334 -2.37 4.54 -7.98
C ALA A 334 -2.38 4.60 -9.53
N SER A 335 -2.18 5.79 -10.10
CA SER A 335 -2.15 6.01 -11.55
C SER A 335 -0.75 6.36 -12.10
N ILE A 336 0.33 6.23 -11.32
CA ILE A 336 1.64 6.75 -11.68
C ILE A 336 2.58 5.67 -12.20
N ALA A 337 3.01 5.79 -13.45
CA ALA A 337 4.09 4.99 -14.00
C ALA A 337 5.46 5.64 -13.72
N SER A 338 6.48 4.81 -13.46
CA SER A 338 7.87 5.25 -13.35
C SER A 338 8.50 5.52 -14.73
N ASN A 339 9.13 6.68 -14.90
CA ASN A 339 10.02 7.01 -15.99
C ASN A 339 11.47 6.62 -15.63
N LYS A 340 11.90 5.46 -16.11
CA LYS A 340 13.18 4.82 -15.73
C LYS A 340 14.43 5.51 -16.29
N SER A 341 14.28 6.51 -17.15
CA SER A 341 15.41 7.30 -17.66
C SER A 341 15.60 8.63 -16.93
N ALA A 342 14.74 8.98 -15.95
CA ALA A 342 14.84 10.23 -15.20
C ALA A 342 16.13 10.32 -14.37
N PHE A 343 16.65 9.17 -13.94
CA PHE A 343 17.89 9.04 -13.20
C PHE A 343 18.74 7.91 -13.79
N THR A 344 20.05 8.05 -13.70
CA THR A 344 21.02 7.02 -14.06
C THR A 344 22.25 7.21 -13.19
N ALA A 345 22.67 6.17 -12.46
CA ALA A 345 23.87 6.23 -11.63
C ALA A 345 25.11 6.41 -12.51
N SER A 346 26.10 7.16 -12.01
CA SER A 346 27.34 7.45 -12.74
C SER A 346 28.19 6.20 -13.00
N ASP A 347 28.07 5.18 -12.15
CA ASP A 347 28.75 3.88 -12.27
C ASP A 347 27.89 2.78 -12.91
N SER A 348 26.76 3.14 -13.52
CA SER A 348 25.89 2.19 -14.23
C SER A 348 26.63 1.52 -15.38
N LYS A 349 26.47 0.20 -15.53
CA LYS A 349 26.96 -0.52 -16.71
C LYS A 349 26.00 -0.42 -17.89
N GLU A 350 26.50 -0.64 -19.10
CA GLU A 350 25.67 -0.61 -20.31
C GLU A 350 24.52 -1.62 -20.24
N ASP A 351 24.79 -2.83 -19.76
CA ASP A 351 23.86 -3.95 -19.64
C ASP A 351 22.99 -3.92 -18.37
N ASP A 352 23.22 -2.99 -17.45
CA ASP A 352 22.37 -2.87 -16.27
C ASP A 352 20.92 -2.52 -16.67
N PRO A 353 19.92 -3.17 -16.05
CA PRO A 353 18.53 -2.94 -16.42
C PRO A 353 18.06 -1.54 -15.99
N PRO A 354 17.11 -0.91 -16.71
CA PRO A 354 16.71 0.48 -16.45
C PRO A 354 16.22 0.75 -15.03
N TYR A 355 15.54 -0.20 -14.38
CA TYR A 355 15.04 -0.03 -13.01
C TYR A 355 16.17 0.04 -11.97
N LYS A 356 17.26 -0.72 -12.18
CA LYS A 356 18.46 -0.64 -11.37
C LYS A 356 19.16 0.70 -11.58
N LYS A 357 19.40 1.10 -12.85
CA LYS A 357 20.00 2.39 -13.20
C LYS A 357 19.26 3.57 -12.57
N MET A 358 17.92 3.55 -12.63
CA MET A 358 17.06 4.54 -12.02
C MET A 358 17.21 4.54 -10.49
N GLY A 359 17.06 3.39 -9.84
CA GLY A 359 17.11 3.31 -8.38
C GLY A 359 18.47 3.72 -7.80
N GLU A 360 19.56 3.21 -8.39
CA GLU A 360 20.92 3.60 -7.98
C GLU A 360 21.20 5.09 -8.29
N GLY A 361 20.64 5.63 -9.38
CA GLY A 361 20.77 7.03 -9.74
C GLY A 361 20.02 7.99 -8.80
N VAL A 362 18.83 7.61 -8.32
CA VAL A 362 18.12 8.35 -7.26
C VAL A 362 18.93 8.33 -5.98
N ALA A 363 19.49 7.18 -5.59
CA ALA A 363 20.32 7.08 -4.39
C ALA A 363 21.57 7.97 -4.47
N GLU A 364 22.28 7.97 -5.60
CA GLU A 364 23.44 8.85 -5.82
C GLU A 364 23.04 10.32 -5.80
N TYR A 365 21.90 10.68 -6.41
CA TYR A 365 21.40 12.05 -6.37
C TYR A 365 21.16 12.52 -4.92
N LEU A 366 20.48 11.72 -4.11
CA LEU A 366 20.17 12.07 -2.71
C LEU A 366 21.40 12.07 -1.80
N TYR A 367 22.34 11.13 -2.02
CA TYR A 367 23.58 11.04 -1.24
C TYR A 367 24.47 12.27 -1.46
N ASN A 368 24.51 12.78 -2.69
CA ASN A 368 25.31 13.95 -3.07
C ASN A 368 24.59 15.29 -2.90
N LEU A 369 23.41 15.33 -2.25
CA LEU A 369 22.73 16.59 -1.98
C LEU A 369 23.59 17.49 -1.08
N PRO A 370 23.80 18.77 -1.46
CA PRO A 370 24.49 19.75 -0.63
C PRO A 370 23.87 19.88 0.76
N GLU A 371 24.69 20.16 1.78
CA GLU A 371 24.21 20.29 3.17
C GLU A 371 23.23 21.46 3.36
N ASP A 372 23.35 22.52 2.56
CA ASP A 372 22.48 23.70 2.60
C ASP A 372 21.08 23.48 1.99
N GLU A 373 20.86 22.36 1.30
CA GLU A 373 19.51 21.92 0.88
C GLU A 373 18.72 21.30 2.03
N TYR A 374 19.37 20.98 3.16
CA TYR A 374 18.74 20.36 4.31
C TYR A 374 18.31 21.39 5.36
N GLU A 375 17.08 21.23 5.83
CA GLU A 375 16.59 21.91 7.03
C GLU A 375 16.65 20.96 8.23
N GLU A 376 17.12 21.45 9.39
CA GLU A 376 17.03 20.70 10.64
C GLU A 376 15.58 20.58 11.10
N VAL A 377 15.18 19.36 11.45
CA VAL A 377 13.83 19.02 11.89
C VAL A 377 13.77 19.03 13.41
N LYS A 378 12.92 19.88 13.98
CA LYS A 378 12.73 19.96 15.43
C LYS A 378 12.26 18.60 16.01
N PRO A 379 12.69 18.24 17.23
CA PRO A 379 12.29 17.00 17.91
C PRO A 379 10.83 17.06 18.37
N ILE A 380 9.91 16.96 17.41
CA ILE A 380 8.46 16.92 17.56
C ILE A 380 7.96 15.77 16.69
N LEU A 381 7.42 14.74 17.31
CA LEU A 381 6.68 13.69 16.61
C LEU A 381 5.26 13.64 17.15
N ASN A 382 4.29 14.05 16.35
CA ASN A 382 2.89 13.82 16.66
C ASN A 382 2.35 12.75 15.73
N ILE A 383 1.47 11.87 16.23
CA ILE A 383 0.87 10.84 15.40
C ILE A 383 -0.49 10.44 15.95
N ARG A 384 -1.50 10.34 15.08
CA ARG A 384 -2.84 9.89 15.41
C ARG A 384 -3.34 8.94 14.33
N HIS A 385 -4.04 7.90 14.75
CA HIS A 385 -4.69 6.94 13.87
C HIS A 385 -6.18 6.86 14.13
N ARG A 386 -6.91 6.47 13.09
CA ARG A 386 -8.36 6.26 13.12
C ARG A 386 -8.72 5.02 12.33
N GLU A 387 -9.52 4.14 12.92
CA GLU A 387 -10.15 3.05 12.17
C GLU A 387 -11.29 3.60 11.31
N VAL A 388 -11.38 3.09 10.09
CA VAL A 388 -12.35 3.50 9.07
C VAL A 388 -13.14 2.29 8.62
N VAL A 389 -14.47 2.45 8.57
CA VAL A 389 -15.39 1.43 8.08
C VAL A 389 -15.71 1.75 6.61
N LEU A 390 -15.32 0.87 5.70
CA LEU A 390 -15.54 1.03 4.26
C LEU A 390 -16.61 0.05 3.78
N PRO A 391 -17.81 0.52 3.38
CA PRO A 391 -18.81 -0.35 2.77
C PRO A 391 -18.28 -1.03 1.50
N VAL A 392 -18.44 -2.35 1.40
CA VAL A 392 -17.99 -3.11 0.23
C VAL A 392 -19.07 -3.09 -0.84
N THR A 393 -18.91 -2.25 -1.86
CA THR A 393 -19.82 -2.21 -3.02
C THR A 393 -19.30 -3.04 -4.21
N ASN A 394 -18.02 -3.36 -4.24
CA ASN A 394 -17.42 -4.23 -5.25
C ASN A 394 -17.60 -5.72 -4.89
N TYR A 395 -18.42 -6.45 -5.66
CA TYR A 395 -18.70 -7.88 -5.42
C TYR A 395 -17.49 -8.81 -5.59
N LEU A 396 -16.38 -8.35 -6.18
CA LEU A 396 -15.12 -9.11 -6.13
C LEU A 396 -14.65 -9.27 -4.68
N TYR A 397 -14.68 -8.20 -3.88
CA TYR A 397 -14.29 -8.23 -2.47
C TYR A 397 -15.22 -9.13 -1.65
N HIS A 398 -16.51 -9.21 -1.98
CA HIS A 398 -17.43 -10.19 -1.38
C HIS A 398 -16.97 -11.62 -1.62
N ILE A 399 -16.55 -11.94 -2.84
CA ILE A 399 -16.05 -13.28 -3.20
C ILE A 399 -14.75 -13.57 -2.45
N LEU A 400 -13.79 -12.64 -2.48
CA LEU A 400 -12.49 -12.78 -1.83
C LEU A 400 -12.63 -13.00 -0.32
N GLY A 401 -13.49 -12.20 0.34
CA GLY A 401 -13.76 -12.31 1.77
C GLY A 401 -14.53 -13.57 2.15
N LYS A 402 -15.61 -13.91 1.43
CA LYS A 402 -16.40 -15.13 1.71
C LYS A 402 -15.60 -16.41 1.49
N LEU A 403 -14.63 -16.40 0.58
CA LEU A 403 -13.72 -17.52 0.35
C LEU A 403 -12.43 -17.45 1.19
N MET A 404 -12.27 -16.42 2.03
CA MET A 404 -11.08 -16.24 2.88
C MET A 404 -9.76 -16.33 2.09
N ILE A 405 -9.73 -15.77 0.87
CA ILE A 405 -8.52 -15.74 0.02
C ILE A 405 -7.53 -14.71 0.55
N VAL A 406 -8.08 -13.58 1.02
CA VAL A 406 -7.37 -12.47 1.65
C VAL A 406 -7.68 -12.45 3.14
N THR A 407 -6.82 -11.81 3.92
CA THR A 407 -6.93 -11.68 5.38
C THR A 407 -7.33 -10.26 5.81
N THR A 408 -7.94 -9.49 4.92
CA THR A 408 -8.59 -8.22 5.25
C THR A 408 -9.64 -8.41 6.34
N ILE A 409 -9.73 -7.46 7.27
CA ILE A 409 -10.73 -7.50 8.35
C ILE A 409 -12.08 -7.12 7.74
N MET A 410 -12.98 -8.09 7.66
CA MET A 410 -14.31 -7.92 7.05
C MET A 410 -15.40 -8.20 8.07
N VAL A 411 -16.36 -7.29 8.17
CA VAL A 411 -17.49 -7.35 9.09
C VAL A 411 -18.81 -7.28 8.35
N LYS A 412 -19.87 -7.74 9.00
CA LYS A 412 -21.25 -7.56 8.54
C LYS A 412 -21.84 -6.28 9.11
N THR A 413 -22.37 -5.40 8.27
CA THR A 413 -23.05 -4.18 8.72
C THR A 413 -24.53 -4.40 9.02
N SER A 414 -25.11 -5.54 8.60
CA SER A 414 -26.45 -5.97 8.99
C SER A 414 -26.60 -7.50 8.94
N GLY A 415 -27.81 -8.02 9.14
CA GLY A 415 -28.13 -9.44 8.94
C GLY A 415 -28.19 -9.89 7.47
N ARG A 416 -28.13 -8.97 6.50
CA ARG A 416 -28.16 -9.30 5.06
C ARG A 416 -26.79 -9.81 4.61
N LYS A 417 -26.79 -10.84 3.75
CA LYS A 417 -25.57 -11.50 3.24
C LYS A 417 -24.64 -10.61 2.40
N ASP A 418 -25.16 -9.52 1.85
CA ASP A 418 -24.45 -8.61 0.96
C ASP A 418 -24.11 -7.27 1.66
N ASP A 419 -24.36 -7.17 2.97
CA ASP A 419 -24.06 -5.98 3.76
C ASP A 419 -22.72 -6.20 4.46
N LEU A 420 -21.62 -6.04 3.71
CA LEU A 420 -20.25 -6.20 4.19
C LEU A 420 -19.52 -4.87 4.23
N ALA A 421 -18.62 -4.72 5.19
CA ALA A 421 -17.66 -3.62 5.26
C ALA A 421 -16.25 -4.16 5.52
N VAL A 422 -15.25 -3.45 5.03
CA VAL A 422 -13.85 -3.61 5.43
C VAL A 422 -13.57 -2.66 6.58
N ILE A 423 -12.89 -3.16 7.63
CA ILE A 423 -12.28 -2.33 8.66
C ILE A 423 -10.83 -2.11 8.25
N THR A 424 -10.47 -0.85 8.07
CA THR A 424 -9.10 -0.42 7.78
C THR A 424 -8.72 0.73 8.71
N GLU A 425 -7.55 1.33 8.54
CA GLU A 425 -7.12 2.49 9.33
C GLU A 425 -6.36 3.52 8.49
N ILE A 426 -6.49 4.79 8.88
CA ILE A 426 -5.73 5.91 8.36
C ILE A 426 -4.91 6.54 9.49
N GLY A 427 -3.84 7.26 9.14
CA GLY A 427 -3.03 8.00 10.11
C GLY A 427 -2.66 9.40 9.66
N TYR A 428 -2.45 10.28 10.63
CA TYR A 428 -1.89 11.62 10.46
C TYR A 428 -0.69 11.76 11.39
N ALA A 429 0.45 12.18 10.85
CA ALA A 429 1.66 12.43 11.63
C ALA A 429 2.23 13.81 11.34
N GLU A 430 2.92 14.39 12.31
CA GLU A 430 3.70 15.62 12.16
C GLU A 430 5.12 15.34 12.64
N VAL A 431 6.09 15.72 11.81
CA VAL A 431 7.51 15.52 12.07
C VAL A 431 8.19 16.89 11.99
N GLY A 432 8.65 17.39 13.14
CA GLY A 432 9.03 18.77 13.31
C GLY A 432 7.82 19.71 13.30
N ASP A 433 8.05 20.94 12.88
CA ASP A 433 7.04 22.01 12.85
C ASP A 433 6.48 22.29 11.45
N LYS A 434 6.95 21.55 10.42
CA LYS A 434 6.57 21.77 9.02
C LYS A 434 6.01 20.53 8.33
N ILE A 435 6.65 19.38 8.49
CA ILE A 435 6.37 18.21 7.65
C ILE A 435 5.28 17.36 8.26
N LYS A 436 4.36 16.89 7.43
CA LYS A 436 3.21 16.09 7.83
C LYS A 436 3.10 14.85 6.96
N PHE A 437 2.59 13.76 7.51
CA PHE A 437 2.29 12.54 6.77
C PHE A 437 0.81 12.20 6.84
N ALA A 438 0.24 11.82 5.70
CA ALA A 438 -0.99 11.06 5.62
C ALA A 438 -0.64 9.58 5.39
N LEU A 439 -0.94 8.73 6.36
CA LEU A 439 -0.71 7.28 6.28
C LEU A 439 -1.99 6.64 5.74
N ILE A 440 -1.95 6.15 4.52
CA ILE A 440 -3.14 5.77 3.75
C ILE A 440 -3.12 4.27 3.45
N PRO A 441 -4.23 3.55 3.73
CA PRO A 441 -4.37 2.15 3.39
C PRO A 441 -4.60 2.01 1.88
N GLY A 442 -3.82 1.20 1.17
CA GLY A 442 -4.00 1.02 -0.28
C GLY A 442 -3.29 2.04 -1.18
N GLU A 443 -3.70 2.08 -2.45
CA GLU A 443 -3.11 2.89 -3.51
C GLU A 443 -3.94 4.16 -3.72
N LEU A 444 -3.41 5.31 -3.28
CA LEU A 444 -4.08 6.60 -3.38
C LEU A 444 -3.88 7.24 -4.75
N MET A 445 -4.96 7.74 -5.35
CA MET A 445 -4.88 8.62 -6.52
C MET A 445 -4.24 9.97 -6.16
N PRO A 446 -3.24 10.45 -6.91
CA PRO A 446 -2.50 11.68 -6.59
C PRO A 446 -3.37 12.92 -6.38
N GLU A 447 -4.45 13.06 -7.14
CA GLU A 447 -5.40 14.18 -7.04
C GLU A 447 -6.12 14.22 -5.70
N ILE A 448 -6.26 13.09 -4.99
CA ILE A 448 -6.83 13.09 -3.64
C ILE A 448 -5.87 13.80 -2.67
N LEU A 449 -4.55 13.63 -2.85
CA LEU A 449 -3.55 14.34 -2.05
C LEU A 449 -3.44 15.81 -2.48
N LEU A 450 -3.29 16.07 -3.78
CA LEU A 450 -2.85 17.36 -4.33
C LEU A 450 -3.99 18.28 -4.79
N GLY A 451 -5.18 17.76 -5.02
CA GLY A 451 -6.23 18.43 -5.78
C GLY A 451 -6.07 18.20 -7.30
N GLY A 452 -6.73 19.04 -8.11
CA GLY A 452 -6.72 18.87 -9.57
C GLY A 452 -7.68 17.78 -10.07
N PHE A 453 -8.75 17.54 -9.33
CA PHE A 453 -9.82 16.62 -9.74
C PHE A 453 -10.49 17.03 -11.05
N TYR A 454 -11.07 16.07 -11.75
CA TYR A 454 -11.93 16.37 -12.89
C TYR A 454 -13.11 17.26 -12.52
N SER A 455 -13.44 18.18 -13.44
CA SER A 455 -14.72 18.88 -13.45
C SER A 455 -15.87 17.92 -13.78
N HIS A 456 -17.11 18.29 -13.47
CA HIS A 456 -18.29 17.52 -13.86
C HIS A 456 -18.40 17.27 -15.38
N GLU A 457 -17.82 18.13 -16.23
CA GLU A 457 -17.83 17.93 -17.69
C GLU A 457 -16.90 16.79 -18.14
N GLU A 458 -15.85 16.52 -17.36
CA GLU A 458 -14.81 15.55 -17.69
C GLU A 458 -14.98 14.24 -16.93
N ALA A 459 -15.37 14.32 -15.65
CA ALA A 459 -15.49 13.18 -14.76
C ALA A 459 -16.50 12.14 -15.28
N TYR A 460 -16.21 10.86 -15.02
CA TYR A 460 -17.08 9.77 -15.47
C TYR A 460 -18.53 9.92 -15.00
N THR A 461 -18.74 10.26 -13.72
CA THR A 461 -20.08 10.34 -13.13
C THR A 461 -20.89 11.56 -13.58
N ARG A 462 -20.24 12.57 -14.17
CA ARG A 462 -20.79 13.90 -14.48
C ARG A 462 -21.19 14.73 -13.25
N THR A 463 -20.45 14.56 -12.17
CA THR A 463 -20.57 15.38 -10.96
C THR A 463 -19.21 15.95 -10.59
N ASP A 464 -19.19 17.08 -9.88
CA ASP A 464 -17.94 17.61 -9.33
C ASP A 464 -17.49 16.81 -8.10
N TRP A 465 -16.18 16.78 -7.85
CA TRP A 465 -15.65 16.36 -6.56
C TRP A 465 -15.94 17.43 -5.51
N ALA A 466 -16.58 17.03 -4.42
CA ALA A 466 -17.15 17.97 -3.44
C ALA A 466 -16.31 18.15 -2.15
N MET A 467 -15.12 17.55 -2.08
CA MET A 467 -14.28 17.59 -0.88
C MET A 467 -12.95 18.33 -1.14
N PRO A 468 -12.31 18.89 -0.10
CA PRO A 468 -10.95 19.38 -0.22
C PRO A 468 -9.96 18.23 -0.54
N SER A 469 -8.81 18.57 -1.11
CA SER A 469 -7.66 17.65 -1.14
C SER A 469 -7.09 17.45 0.28
N LEU A 470 -6.28 16.41 0.48
CA LEU A 470 -5.63 16.22 1.78
C LEU A 470 -4.66 17.39 2.11
N LYS A 471 -4.04 18.01 1.11
CA LYS A 471 -3.22 19.21 1.29
C LYS A 471 -4.04 20.45 1.64
N ASP A 472 -5.24 20.61 1.10
CA ASP A 472 -6.14 21.69 1.54
C ASP A 472 -6.53 21.53 3.02
N ILE A 473 -6.67 20.28 3.49
CA ILE A 473 -7.00 19.96 4.89
C ILE A 473 -5.80 20.22 5.83
N ALA A 474 -4.62 19.70 5.50
CA ALA A 474 -3.49 19.66 6.44
C ALA A 474 -2.32 20.57 6.05
N GLY A 475 -2.39 21.28 4.94
CA GLY A 475 -1.37 22.19 4.43
C GLY A 475 -0.40 21.57 3.41
N GLU A 476 0.30 22.44 2.69
CA GLU A 476 1.13 22.10 1.51
C GLU A 476 2.28 21.12 1.76
N LYS A 477 2.79 21.04 2.98
CA LYS A 477 3.89 20.15 3.38
C LYS A 477 3.41 18.76 3.84
N LEU A 478 2.16 18.40 3.51
CA LEU A 478 1.64 17.05 3.68
C LEU A 478 2.17 16.12 2.58
N ILE A 479 2.73 14.99 2.99
CA ILE A 479 3.20 13.91 2.13
C ILE A 479 2.34 12.67 2.38
N GLY A 480 1.85 12.05 1.30
CA GLY A 480 1.14 10.77 1.39
C GLY A 480 2.12 9.61 1.49
N ILE A 481 1.87 8.66 2.40
CA ILE A 481 2.49 7.34 2.43
C ILE A 481 1.39 6.31 2.19
N GLY A 482 1.43 5.68 1.02
CA GLY A 482 0.48 4.65 0.62
C GLY A 482 0.80 3.28 1.22
N LEU A 483 -0.13 2.34 1.02
CA LEU A 483 -0.05 0.95 1.49
C LEU A 483 0.30 0.82 2.97
N CYS A 484 -0.04 1.83 3.78
CA CYS A 484 0.32 1.89 5.18
C CYS A 484 -0.77 1.19 5.99
N ASN A 485 -0.35 0.19 6.77
CA ASN A 485 -1.17 -0.61 7.68
C ASN A 485 -2.29 -1.45 7.05
N ASP A 486 -2.54 -1.29 5.75
CA ASP A 486 -3.42 -2.13 4.94
C ASP A 486 -3.16 -1.90 3.45
N ALA A 487 -3.62 -2.84 2.63
CA ALA A 487 -3.55 -2.79 1.18
C ALA A 487 -4.93 -3.12 0.61
N ILE A 488 -5.84 -2.17 0.75
CA ILE A 488 -7.26 -2.25 0.36
C ILE A 488 -7.51 -2.07 -1.16
N GLY A 489 -6.46 -2.07 -1.97
CA GLY A 489 -6.52 -1.76 -3.39
C GLY A 489 -6.60 -0.26 -3.67
N TYR A 490 -7.24 0.11 -4.78
CA TYR A 490 -7.26 1.49 -5.29
C TYR A 490 -8.28 2.38 -4.57
N ILE A 491 -7.86 3.61 -4.28
CA ILE A 491 -8.72 4.69 -3.77
C ILE A 491 -8.89 5.71 -4.88
N VAL A 492 -10.01 5.62 -5.60
CA VAL A 492 -10.36 6.44 -6.77
C VAL A 492 -11.35 7.53 -6.36
N PRO A 493 -11.19 8.80 -6.83
CA PRO A 493 -12.17 9.84 -6.57
C PRO A 493 -13.58 9.44 -6.97
N ASP A 494 -14.54 9.66 -6.07
CA ASP A 494 -15.94 9.31 -6.26
C ASP A 494 -16.54 9.81 -7.57
N ASN A 495 -16.16 11.03 -7.99
CA ASN A 495 -16.71 11.65 -9.20
C ASN A 495 -16.19 10.99 -10.48
N ASP A 496 -15.03 10.34 -10.44
CA ASP A 496 -14.46 9.64 -11.59
C ASP A 496 -14.52 8.11 -11.47
N TYR A 497 -15.13 7.59 -10.42
CA TYR A 497 -15.36 6.16 -10.28
C TYR A 497 -16.31 5.65 -11.38
N GLY A 498 -15.77 4.86 -12.31
CA GLY A 498 -16.47 4.48 -13.54
C GLY A 498 -16.59 2.99 -13.82
N SER A 499 -17.04 2.69 -15.04
CA SER A 499 -17.10 1.32 -15.56
C SER A 499 -15.70 0.80 -15.85
N ILE A 500 -15.40 -0.43 -15.42
CA ILE A 500 -14.10 -1.07 -15.69
C ILE A 500 -13.83 -1.35 -17.17
N PHE A 501 -14.84 -1.16 -18.03
CA PHE A 501 -14.74 -1.30 -19.48
C PHE A 501 -14.44 0.03 -20.17
N ALA A 502 -14.58 1.15 -19.46
CA ALA A 502 -14.25 2.46 -19.98
C ALA A 502 -12.72 2.67 -20.00
N PRO A 503 -12.19 3.42 -20.97
CA PRO A 503 -10.76 3.74 -21.02
C PRO A 503 -10.31 4.41 -19.71
N TYR A 504 -9.14 4.04 -19.21
CA TYR A 504 -8.55 4.60 -17.99
C TYR A 504 -9.27 4.25 -16.68
N HIS A 505 -10.25 3.33 -16.66
CA HIS A 505 -11.00 2.94 -15.46
C HIS A 505 -10.65 1.52 -14.94
N TYR A 506 -9.37 1.12 -15.00
CA TYR A 506 -8.96 -0.20 -14.53
C TYR A 506 -9.01 -0.31 -12.99
N GLU A 507 -8.63 0.76 -12.32
CA GLU A 507 -8.40 0.84 -10.87
C GLU A 507 -9.67 0.48 -10.07
N GLU A 508 -10.84 0.81 -10.60
CA GLU A 508 -12.15 0.48 -10.05
C GLU A 508 -12.37 -1.04 -9.89
N SER A 509 -11.70 -1.86 -10.70
CA SER A 509 -11.81 -3.32 -10.62
C SER A 509 -11.28 -3.88 -9.29
N VAL A 510 -10.31 -3.19 -8.69
CA VAL A 510 -9.66 -3.56 -7.42
C VAL A 510 -9.81 -2.42 -6.40
N SER A 511 -10.96 -1.74 -6.39
CA SER A 511 -11.35 -0.82 -5.31
C SER A 511 -12.42 -1.44 -4.43
N VAL A 512 -12.41 -1.16 -3.12
CA VAL A 512 -13.44 -1.62 -2.16
C VAL A 512 -14.83 -1.14 -2.59
N GLY A 513 -14.91 0.08 -3.14
CA GLY A 513 -16.15 0.66 -3.65
C GLY A 513 -16.06 2.14 -4.01
N GLU A 514 -17.10 2.61 -4.69
CA GLU A 514 -17.21 3.97 -5.26
C GLU A 514 -17.15 5.13 -4.26
N LYS A 515 -17.32 4.86 -2.95
CA LYS A 515 -17.28 5.84 -1.87
C LYS A 515 -16.05 5.73 -0.98
N THR A 516 -15.05 4.96 -1.40
CA THR A 516 -13.83 4.74 -0.61
C THR A 516 -13.07 6.04 -0.40
N ALA A 517 -12.87 6.84 -1.46
CA ALA A 517 -12.12 8.09 -1.38
C ALA A 517 -12.80 9.10 -0.47
N SER A 518 -14.08 9.41 -0.71
CA SER A 518 -14.82 10.38 0.11
C SER A 518 -14.90 9.98 1.59
N THR A 519 -15.01 8.68 1.89
CA THR A 519 -14.99 8.19 3.28
C THR A 519 -13.63 8.43 3.92
N ILE A 520 -12.53 8.10 3.23
CA ILE A 520 -11.15 8.33 3.71
C ILE A 520 -10.88 9.82 3.93
N VAL A 521 -11.23 10.69 2.97
CA VAL A 521 -11.04 12.14 3.10
C VAL A 521 -11.84 12.71 4.27
N THR A 522 -13.09 12.27 4.45
CA THR A 522 -13.94 12.70 5.56
C THR A 522 -13.34 12.30 6.91
N GLU A 523 -12.92 11.04 7.06
CA GLU A 523 -12.35 10.56 8.31
C GLU A 523 -10.97 11.16 8.59
N PHE A 524 -10.19 11.46 7.55
CA PHE A 524 -8.92 12.20 7.68
C PHE A 524 -9.15 13.63 8.15
N MET A 525 -10.10 14.35 7.56
CA MET A 525 -10.48 15.70 7.96
C MET A 525 -10.90 15.75 9.43
N LYS A 526 -11.78 14.85 9.87
CA LYS A 526 -12.18 14.73 11.27
C LYS A 526 -10.99 14.44 12.19
N MET A 527 -10.07 13.56 11.77
CA MET A 527 -8.89 13.22 12.57
C MET A 527 -7.95 14.42 12.73
N VAL A 528 -7.76 15.22 11.69
CA VAL A 528 -6.97 16.46 11.74
C VAL A 528 -7.67 17.50 12.63
N GLU A 529 -8.97 17.69 12.49
CA GLU A 529 -9.78 18.58 13.35
C GLU A 529 -9.74 18.15 14.82
N GLU A 530 -9.78 16.85 15.12
CA GLU A 530 -9.68 16.35 16.51
C GLU A 530 -8.35 16.67 17.19
N VAL A 531 -7.25 16.78 16.43
CA VAL A 531 -5.91 17.01 17.00
C VAL A 531 -5.40 18.43 16.79
N ARG A 532 -6.02 19.22 15.90
CA ARG A 532 -5.60 20.60 15.56
C ARG A 532 -6.74 21.63 15.48
N GLY A 533 -8.00 21.21 15.58
CA GLY A 533 -9.19 22.07 15.49
C GLY A 533 -9.57 22.78 16.79
#